data_AF-E9USX9-F1
#
_entry.id   AF-E9USX9-F1
#
_cell.length_a   1.000
_cell.length_b   1.000
_cell.length_c   1.000
_cell.angle_alpha   90.00
_cell.angle_beta   90.00
_cell.angle_gamma   90.00
#
_symmetry.space_group_name_H-M   'P 1'
#
loop_
_entity.id
_entity.type
_entity.pdbx_description
1 polymer ?
#
loop_
_entity_poly.entity_id
_entity_poly.type
_entity_poly.pdbx_seq_one_letter_code
_entity_poly.pdbx_strand_id
1 'polypeptide(L)' 'MSTTLVSGAIALISLALGLWGSNNPARLVPPGLSEERRARDERRIRRGARSMLVMAGVFAVLAVVPLAAR' A
#
# COMPACT_ATOMS: atom_id res chain seq x y z
N MET A 1 -11.11 0.32 -21.92
CA MET A 1 -11.06 0.69 -20.49
C MET A 1 -10.07 1.85 -20.35
N SER A 2 -10.47 2.99 -19.77
CA SER A 2 -9.62 4.19 -19.75
C SER A 2 -8.39 3.99 -18.85
N THR A 3 -7.19 4.32 -19.34
CA THR A 3 -5.94 4.19 -18.59
C THR A 3 -6.01 4.93 -17.25
N THR A 4 -6.67 6.09 -17.22
CA THR A 4 -6.91 6.89 -16.00
C THR A 4 -7.78 6.18 -14.97
N LEU A 5 -8.80 5.45 -15.40
CA LEU A 5 -9.64 4.65 -14.49
C LEU A 5 -8.85 3.51 -13.87
N VAL A 6 -8.01 2.84 -14.68
CA VAL A 6 -7.18 1.73 -14.21
C VAL A 6 -6.11 2.23 -13.23
N SER A 7 -5.36 3.28 -13.59
CA SER A 7 -4.35 3.85 -12.70
C SER A 7 -4.96 4.43 -11.43
N GLY A 8 -6.10 5.11 -11.52
CA GLY A 8 -6.84 5.62 -10.36
C GLY A 8 -7.30 4.50 -9.42
N ALA A 9 -7.85 3.42 -9.95
CA ALA A 9 -8.27 2.27 -9.15
C ALA A 9 -7.08 1.61 -8.43
N ILE A 10 -5.98 1.39 -9.14
CA ILE A 10 -4.75 0.83 -8.55
C ILE A 10 -4.21 1.76 -7.45
N ALA A 11 -4.18 3.08 -7.69
CA ALA A 11 -3.74 4.05 -6.69
C ALA A 11 -4.55 3.96 -5.39
N LEU A 12 -5.88 3.88 -5.50
CA LEU A 12 -6.76 3.77 -4.34
C LEU A 12 -6.59 2.46 -3.59
N ILE A 13 -6.48 1.34 -4.30
CA ILE A 13 -6.26 0.01 -3.69
C ILE A 13 -4.91 -0.01 -2.97
N SER A 14 -3.84 0.45 -3.62
CA SER A 14 -2.51 0.52 -3.02
C SER A 14 -2.47 1.45 -1.80
N LEU A 15 -3.19 2.57 -1.85
CA LEU A 15 -3.31 3.49 -0.71
C LEU A 15 -4.01 2.82 0.47
N ALA A 16 -5.16 2.18 0.22
CA ALA A 16 -5.93 1.49 1.25
C ALA A 16 -5.11 0.37 1.91
N LEU A 17 -4.43 -0.46 1.11
CA LEU A 17 -3.56 -1.53 1.62
C LEU A 17 -2.36 -0.99 2.39
N GLY A 18 -1.74 0.09 1.91
CA GLY A 18 -0.62 0.74 2.59
C GLY A 18 -1.01 1.34 3.93
N LEU A 19 -2.17 2.03 4.01
CA LEU A 19 -2.69 2.57 5.26
C LEU A 19 -3.13 1.47 6.22
N TRP A 20 -3.78 0.42 5.72
CA TRP A 20 -4.22 -0.69 6.57
C TRP A 20 -3.03 -1.48 7.14
N GLY A 21 -2.06 -1.86 6.30
CA GLY A 21 -0.90 -2.65 6.70
C GLY A 21 0.09 -1.89 7.60
N SER A 22 0.13 -0.56 7.51
CA SER A 22 0.94 0.27 8.42
C SER A 22 0.32 0.39 9.81
N ASN A 23 -1.01 0.47 9.90
CA ASN A 23 -1.75 0.61 11.16
C ASN A 23 -2.05 -0.72 11.87
N ASN A 24 -2.14 -1.83 11.14
CA ASN A 24 -2.55 -3.13 11.69
C ASN A 24 -1.51 -4.26 11.54
N PRO A 25 -0.20 -4.03 11.71
CA PRO A 25 0.81 -5.08 11.47
C PRO A 25 0.66 -6.26 12.43
N ALA A 26 0.27 -6.03 13.68
CA ALA A 26 0.08 -7.08 14.68
C ALA A 26 -1.10 -8.02 14.37
N ARG A 27 -2.08 -7.59 13.56
CA ARG A 27 -3.21 -8.44 13.10
C ARG A 27 -2.84 -9.31 11.90
N LEU A 28 -1.76 -8.95 11.21
CA LEU A 28 -1.25 -9.63 10.02
C LEU A 28 -0.17 -10.68 10.34
N VAL A 29 0.37 -10.64 11.56
CA VAL A 29 1.37 -11.61 12.03
C VAL A 29 0.68 -12.70 12.87
N PRO A 30 0.99 -13.98 12.64
CA PRO A 30 0.43 -15.07 13.43
C PRO A 30 0.76 -14.95 14.93
N PRO A 31 -0.20 -15.20 15.84
CA PRO A 31 -0.02 -15.02 17.28
C PRO A 31 0.89 -16.06 17.95
N GLY A 32 1.21 -17.16 17.28
CA GLY A 32 2.05 -18.25 17.83
C GLY A 32 3.56 -18.09 17.62
N LEU A 33 4.02 -16.94 17.15
CA LEU A 33 5.45 -16.67 16.93
C LEU A 33 6.14 -16.18 18.21
N SER A 34 7.42 -16.51 18.37
CA SER A 34 8.26 -15.87 19.38
C SER A 34 8.28 -14.35 19.20
N GLU A 35 8.41 -13.59 20.30
CA GLU A 35 8.37 -12.12 20.27
C GLU A 35 9.35 -11.52 19.26
N GLU A 36 10.55 -12.09 19.17
CA GLU A 36 11.60 -11.66 18.23
C GLU A 36 11.20 -11.85 16.76
N ARG A 37 10.61 -13.00 16.43
CA ARG A 37 10.12 -13.27 15.07
C ARG A 37 8.92 -12.38 14.75
N ARG A 38 8.00 -12.24 15.70
CA ARG A 38 6.83 -11.36 15.56
C ARG A 38 7.24 -9.92 15.27
N ALA A 39 8.15 -9.35 16.07
CA ALA A 39 8.64 -7.99 15.87
C ALA A 39 9.37 -7.83 14.52
N ARG A 40 10.09 -8.87 14.05
CA ARG A 40 10.75 -8.86 12.73
C ARG A 40 9.73 -8.83 11.60
N ASP A 41 8.69 -9.64 11.67
CA ASP A 41 7.67 -9.74 10.63
C ASP A 41 6.74 -8.53 10.61
N GLU A 42 6.37 -7.96 11.76
CA GLU A 42 5.67 -6.67 11.81
C GLU A 42 6.47 -5.55 11.14
N ARG A 43 7.80 -5.52 11.34
CA ARG A 43 8.69 -4.57 10.65
C ARG A 43 8.76 -4.81 9.15
N ARG A 44 8.62 -6.06 8.68
CA ARG A 44 8.52 -6.37 7.25
C ARG A 44 7.20 -5.91 6.67
N ILE A 45 6.09 -6.16 7.37
CA ILE A 45 4.75 -5.69 6.96
C ILE A 45 4.72 -4.17 6.89
N ARG A 46 5.22 -3.46 7.90
CA ARG A 46 5.31 -1.98 7.86
C ARG A 46 6.14 -1.47 6.68
N ARG A 47 7.23 -2.16 6.32
CA ARG A 47 8.03 -1.83 5.13
C ARG A 47 7.27 -2.09 3.83
N GLY A 48 6.60 -3.24 3.71
CA GLY A 48 5.76 -3.54 2.55
C GLY A 48 4.61 -2.54 2.39
N ALA A 49 3.98 -2.16 3.49
CA ALA A 49 2.94 -1.14 3.52
C ALA A 49 3.45 0.23 3.02
N ARG A 50 4.67 0.63 3.41
CA ARG A 50 5.31 1.84 2.86
C ARG A 50 5.54 1.74 1.36
N SER A 51 5.98 0.59 0.85
CA SER A 51 6.12 0.39 -0.60
C SER A 51 4.77 0.53 -1.34
N MET A 52 3.69 0.02 -0.74
CA MET A 52 2.32 0.20 -1.27
C MET A 52 1.90 1.68 -1.30
N LEU A 53 2.22 2.46 -0.27
CA LEU A 53 1.98 3.91 -0.27
C LEU A 53 2.77 4.64 -1.37
N VAL A 54 4.02 4.25 -1.60
CA VAL A 54 4.83 4.82 -2.69
C VAL A 54 4.20 4.51 -4.04
N MET A 55 3.79 3.25 -4.27
CA MET A 55 3.09 2.85 -5.50
C MET A 55 1.78 3.61 -5.68
N ALA A 56 1.02 3.81 -4.60
CA ALA A 56 -0.20 4.60 -4.64
C ALA A 56 0.07 6.02 -5.15
N GLY A 57 1.13 6.68 -4.68
CA GLY A 57 1.55 7.98 -5.17
C GLY A 57 1.90 7.98 -6.66
N VAL A 58 2.67 6.98 -7.12
CA VAL A 58 3.03 6.84 -8.54
C VAL A 58 1.80 6.70 -9.42
N PHE A 59 0.89 5.79 -9.07
CA PHE A 59 -0.33 5.57 -9.85
C PHE A 59 -1.30 6.75 -9.78
N ALA A 60 -1.35 7.48 -8.66
CA ALA A 60 -2.12 8.71 -8.55
C ALA A 60 -1.61 9.78 -9.53
N VAL A 61 -0.29 9.97 -9.64
CA VAL A 61 0.30 10.89 -10.63
C VAL A 61 -0.07 10.46 -12.05
N LEU A 62 0.05 9.17 -12.38
CA LEU A 62 -0.34 8.65 -13.70
C LEU A 62 -1.83 8.79 -14.00
N ALA A 63 -2.70 8.84 -12.99
CA ALA A 63 -4.11 9.12 -13.17
C ALA A 63 -4.39 10.61 -13.42
N VAL A 64 -3.66 11.51 -12.74
CA VAL A 64 -3.91 12.96 -12.77
C VAL A 64 -3.30 13.63 -14.00
N VAL A 65 -2.08 13.26 -14.42
CA VAL A 65 -1.39 13.91 -15.55
C VAL A 65 -2.24 13.95 -16.84
N PRO A 66 -2.90 12.85 -17.27
CA PRO A 66 -3.75 12.87 -18.45
C PRO A 66 -5.03 13.71 -18.27
N LEU A 67 -5.48 13.92 -17.03
CA LEU A 67 -6.64 14.75 -16.73
C LEU A 67 -6.29 16.24 -16.80
N ALA A 68 -5.09 16.61 -16.34
CA ALA A 68 -4.60 17.98 -16.31
C ALA A 68 -4.09 18.49 -17.66
N ALA A 69 -3.80 17.58 -18.60
CA ALA A 69 -3.35 17.89 -19.96
C ALA A 69 -4.51 18.07 -20.97
N ARG A 70 -5.76 18.04 -20.49
CA ARG A 70 -6.98 18.29 -21.27
C ARG A 70 -7.53 19.67 -20.93
#